data_AF-A0A5E4PQY1-F1
#
_entry.id   AF-A0A5E4PQY1-F1
#
_cell.length_a   1.000
_cell.length_b   1.000
_cell.length_c   1.000
_cell.angle_alpha   90.00
_cell.angle_beta   90.00
_cell.angle_gamma   90.00
#
_symmetry.space_group_name_H-M   'P 1'
#
loop_
_entity.id
_entity.type
_entity.pdbx_description
1 polymer ?
#
loop_
_entity_poly.entity_id
_entity_poly.type
_entity_poly.pdbx_seq_one_letter_code
_entity_poly.pdbx_strand_id
1 'polypeptide(L)'
;DQRAAQVVGHAPADLLGKLCYEFYHPEDQQHMRDNFDQVLKLKGQIISLMYRFRTKSREWVWLRTSAFAFLNPYNDEVEYIVCTNTLANRSLGSTTGESVTEEYDYHLRQRDVYQAPPPANIHQHHTQT
;
A
#
# COMPACT_ATOMS: atom_id res chain seq x y z
N ASP A 1 -14.59 6.43 2.45
CA ASP A 1 -15.03 5.75 3.69
C ASP A 1 -15.08 6.78 4.82
N GLN A 2 -16.17 6.86 5.61
CA GLN A 2 -16.31 7.81 6.71
C GLN A 2 -15.26 7.61 7.82
N ARG A 3 -14.71 6.40 7.95
CA ARG A 3 -13.65 6.07 8.90
C ARG A 3 -12.32 6.74 8.58
N ALA A 4 -12.14 7.30 7.38
CA ALA A 4 -10.93 8.05 7.03
C ALA A 4 -10.62 9.19 8.03
N ALA A 5 -11.66 9.84 8.55
CA ALA A 5 -11.51 10.88 9.56
C ALA A 5 -10.89 10.34 10.86
N GLN A 6 -11.17 9.10 11.23
CA GLN A 6 -10.59 8.44 12.41
C GLN A 6 -9.13 8.04 12.19
N VAL A 7 -8.76 7.72 10.95
CA VAL A 7 -7.40 7.25 10.60
C VAL A 7 -6.44 8.41 10.35
N VAL A 8 -6.85 9.45 9.61
CA VAL A 8 -5.96 10.54 9.17
C VAL A 8 -6.46 11.95 9.46
N GLY A 9 -7.63 12.08 10.10
CA GLY A 9 -8.23 13.37 10.44
C GLY A 9 -8.91 14.11 9.29
N HIS A 10 -8.83 13.61 8.05
CA HIS A 10 -9.51 14.19 6.89
C HIS A 10 -10.91 13.59 6.73
N ALA A 11 -11.90 14.45 6.54
CA ALA A 11 -13.22 13.98 6.12
C ALA A 11 -13.15 13.45 4.67
N PRO A 12 -14.03 12.54 4.25
CA PRO A 12 -14.05 12.08 2.87
C PRO A 12 -14.11 13.22 1.83
N ALA A 13 -14.87 14.28 2.13
CA ALA A 13 -14.97 15.47 1.27
C ALA A 13 -13.65 16.26 1.15
N ASP A 14 -12.75 16.17 2.13
CA ASP A 14 -11.44 16.82 2.09
C ASP A 14 -10.48 16.09 1.12
N LEU A 15 -10.73 14.81 0.86
CA LEU A 15 -9.88 13.93 0.03
C LEU A 15 -10.40 13.80 -1.41
N LEU A 16 -11.71 13.88 -1.61
CA LEU A 16 -12.32 13.75 -2.93
C LEU A 16 -11.88 14.86 -3.88
N GLY A 17 -11.50 14.49 -5.10
CA GLY A 17 -11.02 15.43 -6.12
C GLY A 17 -9.62 16.00 -5.87
N LYS A 18 -8.94 15.56 -4.81
CA LYS A 18 -7.54 15.90 -4.55
C LYS A 18 -6.61 14.83 -5.06
N LEU A 19 -5.41 15.23 -5.42
CA LEU A 19 -4.41 14.30 -5.89
C LEU A 19 -3.67 13.72 -4.70
N CYS A 20 -3.51 12.39 -4.66
CA CYS A 20 -2.96 11.70 -3.49
C CYS A 20 -1.54 12.17 -3.13
N TYR A 21 -0.76 12.66 -4.10
CA TYR A 21 0.59 13.19 -3.89
C TYR A 21 0.62 14.41 -2.95
N GLU A 22 -0.48 15.15 -2.81
CA GLU A 22 -0.58 16.31 -1.92
C GLU A 22 -0.48 15.92 -0.43
N PHE A 23 -0.67 14.63 -0.15
CA PHE A 23 -0.64 14.07 1.20
C PHE A 23 0.59 13.22 1.48
N TYR A 24 1.44 12.96 0.48
CA TYR A 24 2.66 12.16 0.66
C TYR A 24 3.81 13.03 1.17
N HIS A 25 4.62 12.47 2.05
CA HIS A 25 5.89 13.09 2.41
C HIS A 25 6.78 13.26 1.16
N PRO A 26 7.50 14.39 0.99
CA PRO A 26 8.29 14.66 -0.22
C PRO A 26 9.25 13.53 -0.60
N GLU A 27 9.93 12.94 0.39
CA GLU A 27 10.85 11.82 0.20
C GLU A 27 10.17 10.52 -0.28
N ASP A 28 8.88 10.35 0.03
CA ASP A 28 8.14 9.13 -0.33
C ASP A 28 7.48 9.26 -1.71
N GLN A 29 7.41 10.47 -2.30
CA GLN A 29 6.64 10.72 -3.52
C GLN A 29 7.10 9.88 -4.72
N GLN A 30 8.41 9.73 -4.92
CA GLN A 30 8.94 8.92 -6.03
C GLN A 30 8.61 7.45 -5.82
N HIS A 31 8.87 6.92 -4.62
CA HIS A 31 8.53 5.55 -4.25
C HIS A 31 7.05 5.26 -4.44
N MET A 32 6.17 6.18 -4.05
CA MET A 32 4.73 6.02 -4.24
C MET A 32 4.35 5.96 -5.72
N ARG A 33 4.91 6.82 -6.58
CA ARG A 33 4.68 6.76 -8.03
C ARG A 33 5.03 5.39 -8.60
N ASP A 34 6.21 4.89 -8.25
CA ASP A 34 6.70 3.59 -8.76
C ASP A 34 5.79 2.43 -8.32
N ASN A 35 5.33 2.44 -7.06
CA ASN A 35 4.37 1.44 -6.57
C ASN A 35 3.02 1.53 -7.27
N PHE A 36 2.48 2.74 -7.48
CA PHE A 36 1.20 2.89 -8.19
C PHE A 36 1.31 2.42 -9.64
N ASP A 37 2.41 2.73 -10.33
CA ASP A 37 2.68 2.18 -11.66
C ASP A 37 2.74 0.65 -11.65
N GLN A 38 3.30 0.06 -10.59
CA GLN A 38 3.33 -1.39 -10.42
C GLN A 38 1.92 -1.96 -10.18
N VAL A 39 1.07 -1.31 -9.36
CA VAL A 39 -0.34 -1.71 -9.15
C VAL A 39 -1.10 -1.74 -10.48
N LEU A 40 -0.89 -0.73 -11.33
CA LEU A 40 -1.51 -0.66 -12.65
C LEU A 40 -1.05 -1.79 -13.58
N LYS A 41 0.24 -2.18 -13.50
CA LYS A 41 0.82 -3.27 -14.30
C LYS A 41 0.38 -4.65 -13.84
N LEU A 42 0.23 -4.87 -12.53
CA LEU A 42 -0.09 -6.17 -11.95
C LEU A 42 -1.59 -6.49 -11.88
N LYS A 43 -2.44 -5.60 -12.42
CA LYS A 43 -3.82 -5.87 -12.87
C LYS A 43 -4.60 -6.89 -12.02
N GLY A 44 -4.87 -6.52 -10.77
CA GLY A 44 -5.65 -7.33 -9.81
C GLY A 44 -4.82 -7.97 -8.68
N GLN A 45 -3.50 -7.98 -8.79
CA GLN A 45 -2.66 -8.35 -7.64
C GLN A 45 -2.65 -7.26 -6.59
N ILE A 46 -2.69 -7.67 -5.31
CA ILE A 46 -2.57 -6.78 -4.18
C ILE A 46 -1.10 -6.50 -3.92
N ILE A 47 -0.74 -5.22 -3.89
CA ILE A 47 0.57 -4.73 -3.45
C ILE A 47 0.39 -4.09 -2.08
N SER A 48 1.29 -4.39 -1.17
CA SER A 48 1.34 -3.78 0.16
C SER A 48 2.53 -2.85 0.25
N LEU A 49 2.29 -1.62 0.72
CA LEU A 49 3.30 -0.55 0.82
C LEU A 49 3.10 0.26 2.10
N MET A 50 4.15 0.97 2.52
CA MET A 50 4.13 1.86 3.68
C MET A 50 4.72 3.21 3.32
N TYR A 51 4.09 4.29 3.77
CA TYR A 51 4.53 5.65 3.50
C TYR A 51 4.03 6.63 4.57
N ARG A 52 4.63 7.82 4.60
CA ARG A 52 4.21 8.92 5.48
C ARG A 52 3.10 9.74 4.83
N PHE A 53 1.99 9.85 5.54
CA PHE A 53 0.81 10.60 5.14
C PHE A 53 0.63 11.85 6.00
N ARG A 54 0.27 12.98 5.38
CA ARG A 54 0.00 14.26 6.05
C ARG A 54 -1.42 14.33 6.58
N THR A 55 -1.58 14.30 7.89
CA THR A 55 -2.89 14.45 8.54
C THR A 55 -3.44 15.86 8.39
N LYS A 56 -4.72 16.05 8.77
CA LYS A 56 -5.35 17.37 8.83
C LYS A 56 -4.67 18.32 9.83
N SER A 57 -4.11 17.78 10.92
CA SER A 57 -3.29 18.51 11.90
C SER A 57 -1.89 18.89 11.37
N ARG A 58 -1.56 18.50 10.11
CA ARG A 58 -0.24 18.67 9.48
C ARG A 58 0.88 17.87 10.13
N GLU A 59 0.53 16.78 10.79
CA GLU A 59 1.47 15.81 11.33
C GLU A 59 1.72 14.69 10.31
N TRP A 60 2.85 14.01 10.45
CA TRP A 60 3.21 12.87 9.62
C TRP A 60 2.90 11.57 10.37
N VAL A 61 2.06 10.73 9.76
CA VAL A 61 1.74 9.40 10.27
C VAL A 61 2.15 8.34 9.26
N TRP A 62 2.52 7.16 9.75
CA TRP A 62 2.79 6.01 8.88
C TRP A 62 1.48 5.30 8.55
N LEU A 63 1.21 5.16 7.26
CA LEU A 63 0.13 4.31 6.76
C LEU A 63 0.71 3.04 6.14
N ARG A 64 0.18 1.89 6.55
CA ARG A 64 0.28 0.65 5.79
C ARG A 64 -0.93 0.58 4.86
N THR A 65 -0.64 0.36 3.58
CA THR A 65 -1.65 0.40 2.52
C THR A 65 -1.55 -0.86 1.68
N SER A 66 -2.67 -1.56 1.53
CA SER A 66 -2.84 -2.61 0.53
C SER A 66 -3.62 -2.03 -0.65
N ALA A 67 -3.05 -2.09 -1.84
CA ALA A 67 -3.58 -1.49 -3.07
C ALA A 67 -3.70 -2.53 -4.20
N PHE A 68 -4.80 -2.49 -4.94
CA PHE A 68 -4.96 -3.26 -6.18
C PHE A 68 -5.79 -2.48 -7.21
N ALA A 69 -5.53 -2.74 -8.49
CA ALA A 69 -6.31 -2.18 -9.59
C ALA A 69 -7.56 -3.03 -9.86
N PHE A 70 -8.73 -2.40 -9.90
CA PHE A 70 -9.95 -2.97 -10.43
C PHE A 70 -10.03 -2.67 -11.92
N LEU A 71 -10.33 -3.71 -12.71
CA LEU A 71 -10.46 -3.60 -14.16
C LEU A 71 -11.92 -3.59 -14.56
N ASN A 72 -12.23 -2.82 -15.59
CA ASN A 72 -13.53 -2.88 -16.24
C ASN A 72 -13.70 -4.27 -16.89
N PRO A 73 -14.79 -5.01 -16.57
CA PRO A 73 -14.99 -6.38 -17.02
C PRO A 73 -15.23 -6.53 -18.53
N TYR A 74 -15.43 -5.42 -19.26
CA TYR A 74 -15.73 -5.42 -20.69
C TYR A 74 -14.51 -5.13 -21.57
N ASN A 75 -13.48 -4.43 -21.06
CA ASN A 75 -12.34 -3.99 -21.88
C ASN A 75 -10.95 -4.15 -21.21
N ASP A 76 -10.87 -4.72 -20.00
CA ASP A 76 -9.62 -4.94 -19.24
C ASP A 76 -8.79 -3.68 -18.95
N GLU A 77 -9.40 -2.51 -19.06
CA GLU A 77 -8.81 -1.23 -18.67
C GLU A 77 -8.96 -1.01 -17.16
N VAL A 78 -8.00 -0.32 -16.55
CA VAL A 78 -8.08 0.02 -15.13
C VAL A 78 -9.12 1.10 -14.94
N GLU A 79 -10.14 0.82 -14.11
CA GLU A 79 -11.20 1.77 -13.79
C GLU A 79 -10.88 2.56 -12.51
N TYR A 80 -10.44 1.86 -11.46
CA TYR A 80 -10.02 2.47 -10.21
C TYR A 80 -9.00 1.61 -9.45
N ILE A 81 -8.27 2.25 -8.55
CA ILE A 81 -7.40 1.58 -7.57
C ILE A 81 -8.10 1.60 -6.21
N VAL A 82 -8.19 0.43 -5.57
CA VAL A 82 -8.71 0.30 -4.21
C VAL A 82 -7.55 0.28 -3.26
N CYS A 83 -7.51 1.24 -2.33
CA CYS A 83 -6.53 1.28 -1.25
C CYS A 83 -7.21 1.03 0.10
N THR A 84 -6.73 0.02 0.83
CA THR A 84 -7.11 -0.21 2.23
C THR A 84 -5.97 0.28 3.12
N ASN A 85 -6.25 1.29 3.95
CA ASN A 85 -5.23 1.99 4.74
C ASN A 85 -5.41 1.71 6.23
N THR A 86 -4.32 1.41 6.92
CA THR A 86 -4.27 1.29 8.39
C THR A 86 -3.13 2.13 8.95
N LEU A 87 -3.32 2.70 10.13
CA LEU A 87 -2.23 3.34 10.87
C LEU A 87 -1.22 2.27 11.30
N ALA A 88 0.03 2.45 10.93
CA ALA A 88 1.12 1.66 11.47
C ALA A 88 1.57 2.30 12.80
N ASN A 89 1.23 1.67 13.92
CA ASN A 89 1.70 2.13 15.24
C ASN A 89 3.23 2.03 15.30
N ARG A 90 3.90 3.12 15.70
CA ARG A 90 5.25 3.03 16.25
C ARG A 90 5.18 2.34 17.61
N SER A 91 5.50 1.06 17.67
CA SER A 91 6.12 0.48 18.87
C SER A 91 7.63 0.45 18.55
N LEU A 92 8.60 1.03 19.25
CA LEU A 92 8.80 1.78 20.51
C LEU A 92 9.75 2.96 20.13
N GLY A 93 10.04 3.99 20.92
CA GLY A 93 10.15 4.19 22.36
C GLY A 93 10.83 5.55 22.57
N SER A 94 10.58 6.17 23.71
CA SER A 94 11.35 7.30 24.18
C SER A 94 12.85 6.96 24.25
N THR A 95 13.66 7.98 24.02
CA THR A 95 15.09 8.14 24.34
C THR A 95 16.14 7.44 23.46
N THR A 96 17.11 8.29 23.09
CA THR A 96 18.45 8.04 22.51
C THR A 96 18.50 7.56 21.06
N GLY A 97 19.02 8.44 20.21
CA GLY A 97 19.17 8.22 18.79
C GLY A 97 20.18 7.13 18.50
N GLU A 98 19.80 6.21 17.62
CA GLU A 98 20.70 5.40 16.82
C GLU A 98 19.96 4.92 15.56
N SER A 99 20.71 4.89 14.48
CA SER A 99 20.34 4.67 13.08
C SER A 99 19.81 3.25 12.78
N VAL A 100 18.60 2.93 13.22
CA VAL A 100 17.98 1.59 13.05
C VAL A 100 16.71 1.61 12.17
N THR A 101 16.31 2.76 11.64
CA THR A 101 14.99 2.91 10.99
C THR A 101 14.93 2.47 9.52
N GLU A 102 16.02 2.58 8.75
CA GLU A 102 15.99 2.29 7.31
C GLU A 102 16.08 0.79 6.98
N GLU A 103 16.83 0.03 7.77
CA GLU A 103 17.09 -1.38 7.49
C GLU A 103 15.88 -2.28 7.85
N TYR A 104 15.18 -1.98 8.95
CA TYR A 104 13.94 -2.68 9.32
C TYR A 104 12.81 -2.41 8.30
N ASP A 105 12.71 -1.16 7.81
CA ASP A 105 11.74 -0.78 6.80
C ASP A 105 12.01 -1.46 5.46
N TYR A 106 13.27 -1.65 5.07
CA TYR A 106 13.62 -2.35 3.83
C TYR A 106 13.24 -3.84 3.85
N HIS A 107 13.48 -4.53 4.97
CA HIS A 107 13.14 -5.94 5.12
C HIS A 107 11.63 -6.18 5.22
N LEU A 108 10.86 -5.25 5.81
CA LEU A 108 9.40 -5.31 5.81
C LEU A 108 8.81 -5.03 4.42
N ARG A 109 9.38 -4.08 3.66
CA ARG A 109 9.03 -3.82 2.25
C ARG A 109 9.23 -5.05 1.36
N GLN A 110 10.27 -5.85 1.59
CA GLN A 110 10.50 -7.07 0.78
C GLN A 110 9.53 -8.21 1.07
N ARG A 111 9.08 -8.37 2.33
CA ARG A 111 8.17 -9.50 2.69
C ARG A 111 6.78 -9.38 2.10
N ASP A 112 6.27 -8.15 1.96
CA ASP A 112 4.90 -7.90 1.54
C ASP A 112 4.73 -7.76 0.01
N VAL A 113 5.83 -7.68 -0.75
CA VAL A 113 5.82 -7.57 -2.22
C VAL A 113 5.81 -8.95 -2.91
N TYR A 114 6.19 -10.03 -2.20
CA TYR A 114 6.28 -11.38 -2.76
C TYR A 114 5.58 -12.41 -1.88
N GLN A 115 4.25 -12.43 -1.94
CA GLN A 115 3.51 -13.65 -1.68
C GLN A 115 2.74 -14.01 -2.96
N ALA A 116 3.48 -14.48 -3.97
CA ALA A 116 2.87 -15.12 -5.13
C ALA A 116 1.99 -16.30 -4.63
N PRO A 117 0.79 -16.51 -5.21
CA PRO A 117 0.01 -17.69 -4.87
C PRO A 117 0.87 -18.94 -5.10
N PRO A 118 0.85 -19.93 -4.20
CA PRO A 118 1.60 -21.17 -4.41
C PRO A 118 1.18 -21.78 -5.76
N PRO A 119 2.12 -22.30 -6.57
CA PRO A 119 1.76 -22.91 -7.84
C PRO A 119 0.75 -24.03 -7.59
N ALA A 120 -0.32 -24.04 -8.38
CA ALA A 120 -1.31 -25.12 -8.33
C ALA A 120 -0.60 -26.45 -8.57
N ASN A 121 -0.65 -27.35 -7.59
CA ASN A 121 -0.15 -28.73 -7.74
C ASN A 121 -1.04 -29.44 -8.77
N ILE A 122 -0.60 -29.43 -10.04
CA ILE A 122 -1.16 -30.30 -11.08
C ILE A 122 -0.77 -31.72 -10.69
N HIS A 123 -1.70 -32.45 -10.07
CA HIS A 123 -1.57 -33.88 -9.86
C HIS A 123 -1.42 -34.55 -11.22
N GLN A 124 -0.22 -35.06 -11.51
CA GLN A 124 -0.02 -36.01 -12.59
C GLN A 124 -0.75 -37.31 -12.21
N HIS A 125 -1.93 -37.52 -12.79
CA HIS A 125 -2.54 -38.84 -12.86
C HIS A 125 -1.71 -39.71 -13.79
N HIS A 126 -0.72 -40.43 -13.26
CA HIS A 126 -0.19 -41.61 -13.92
C HIS A 126 -1.25 -42.71 -13.85
N THR A 127 -1.98 -42.88 -14.95
CA THR A 127 -2.71 -44.12 -15.23
C THR A 127 -1.66 -45.21 -15.46
N GLN A 128 -1.49 -46.11 -14.48
CA GLN A 128 -0.81 -47.39 -14.72
C GLN A 128 -1.68 -48.24 -15.64
N THR A 129 -1.05 -48.76 -16.69
CA THR A 129 -1.57 -49.82 -17.57
C THR A 129 -1.10 -51.16 -17.03
#